data_AF-A0A661Z9X7-F1
#
_entry.id   AF-A0A661Z9X7-F1
#
_cell.length_a   1.000
_cell.length_b   1.000
_cell.length_c   1.000
_cell.angle_alpha   90.00
_cell.angle_beta   90.00
_cell.angle_gamma   90.00
#
_symmetry.space_group_name_H-M   'P 1'
#
loop_
_entity.id
_entity.type
_entity.pdbx_description
1 polymer ?
#
loop_
_entity_poly.entity_id
_entity_poly.type
_entity_poly.pdbx_seq_one_letter_code
_entity_poly.pdbx_strand_id
1 'polypeptide(L)'
;MKTFELKKLVHYNPNTGKFTWLVNKGRAKKDSEVGSKHSSGYLETCVNRKRYLLHRLAWFYTHNEWPEQIDHINGIRTDNRLCNLRSVNDQINRQNMKKRCNNTSGFTGVTWDKRGEKWVAGIWVNKKYIYLGSSKDIDETIAMRKQANKKYNFGINHGT
;
A
#
# COMPACT_ATOMS: atom_id res chain seq x y z
N MET A 1 7.31 11.05 -19.54
CA MET A 1 8.70 10.56 -19.50
C MET A 1 8.71 9.16 -20.08
N LYS A 2 9.54 8.89 -21.10
CA LYS A 2 9.73 7.54 -21.64
C LYS A 2 10.80 6.81 -20.83
N THR A 3 10.72 5.48 -20.69
CA THR A 3 11.64 4.68 -19.86
C THR A 3 13.09 4.78 -20.30
N PHE A 4 13.34 4.93 -21.60
CA PHE A 4 14.69 5.16 -22.13
C PHE A 4 15.36 6.39 -21.53
N GLU A 5 14.64 7.51 -21.41
CA GLU A 5 15.17 8.74 -20.80
C GLU A 5 15.44 8.57 -19.30
N LEU A 6 14.63 7.77 -18.61
CA LEU A 6 14.86 7.45 -17.21
C LEU A 6 16.12 6.59 -17.03
N LYS A 7 16.31 5.58 -17.87
CA LYS A 7 17.45 4.65 -17.83
C LYS A 7 18.79 5.32 -18.13
N LYS A 8 18.81 6.49 -18.77
CA LYS A 8 20.02 7.33 -18.91
C LYS A 8 20.40 8.04 -17.62
N LEU A 9 19.45 8.29 -16.73
CA LEU A 9 19.64 9.11 -15.54
C LEU A 9 19.87 8.27 -14.28
N VAL A 10 19.18 7.13 -14.17
CA VAL A 10 19.23 6.28 -12.98
C VAL A 10 19.34 4.80 -13.34
N HIS A 11 20.01 4.06 -12.49
CA HIS A 11 20.00 2.60 -12.47
C HIS A 11 19.13 2.11 -11.31
N TYR A 12 18.34 1.07 -11.54
CA TYR A 12 17.52 0.42 -10.52
C TYR A 12 17.96 -1.04 -10.38
N ASN A 13 18.27 -1.46 -9.15
CA ASN A 13 18.57 -2.84 -8.84
C ASN A 13 17.33 -3.52 -8.24
N PRO A 14 16.70 -4.50 -8.94
CA PRO A 14 15.46 -5.13 -8.49
C PRO A 14 15.62 -5.97 -7.21
N ASN A 15 16.82 -6.47 -6.93
CA ASN A 15 17.10 -7.33 -5.78
C ASN A 15 17.30 -6.53 -4.49
N THR A 16 17.79 -5.29 -4.59
CA THR A 16 18.00 -4.41 -3.44
C THR A 16 16.92 -3.34 -3.30
N GLY A 17 16.17 -3.06 -4.37
CA GLY A 17 15.18 -1.99 -4.40
C GLY A 17 15.79 -0.59 -4.50
N LYS A 18 17.11 -0.50 -4.68
CA LYS A 18 17.84 0.77 -4.67
C LYS A 18 17.95 1.37 -6.06
N PHE A 19 17.90 2.69 -6.08
CA PHE A 19 18.20 3.48 -7.26
C PHE A 19 19.54 4.19 -7.06
N THR A 20 20.35 4.28 -8.11
CA THR A 20 21.59 5.06 -8.12
C THR A 20 21.60 6.04 -9.30
N TRP A 21 22.19 7.22 -9.12
CA TRP A 21 22.34 8.19 -10.21
C TRP A 21 23.44 7.74 -11.17
N LEU A 22 23.17 7.75 -12.48
CA LEU A 22 24.18 7.48 -13.52
C LEU A 22 24.94 8.74 -13.94
N VAL A 23 24.44 9.90 -13.55
CA VAL A 23 24.99 11.22 -13.88
C VAL A 23 25.00 12.12 -12.64
N ASN A 24 25.86 13.13 -12.62
CA ASN A 24 25.75 14.20 -11.63
C ASN A 24 24.44 14.96 -11.85
N LYS A 25 23.71 15.26 -10.77
CA LYS A 25 22.42 15.94 -10.83
C LYS A 25 22.28 16.94 -9.68
N GLY A 26 22.53 18.22 -9.99
CA GLY A 26 22.56 19.27 -8.98
C GLY A 26 23.63 18.94 -7.92
N ARG A 27 23.20 18.74 -6.67
CA ARG A 27 24.09 18.34 -5.56
C ARG A 27 24.33 16.82 -5.47
N ALA A 28 23.52 16.01 -6.16
CA ALA A 28 23.70 14.56 -6.15
C ALA A 28 24.84 14.15 -7.09
N LYS A 29 25.73 13.29 -6.61
CA LYS A 29 26.86 12.77 -7.40
C LYS A 29 26.44 11.51 -8.14
N LYS A 30 27.14 11.23 -9.24
CA LYS A 30 27.11 9.90 -9.87
C LYS A 30 27.36 8.82 -8.82
N ASP A 31 26.67 7.70 -8.98
CA ASP A 31 26.69 6.49 -8.14
C ASP A 31 26.10 6.67 -6.72
N SER A 32 25.69 7.88 -6.34
CA SER A 32 24.99 8.07 -5.06
C SER A 32 23.56 7.52 -5.11
N GLU A 33 23.08 7.04 -3.97
CA GLU A 33 21.71 6.52 -3.84
C GLU A 33 20.68 7.63 -4.11
N VAL A 34 19.62 7.28 -4.85
CA VAL A 34 18.51 8.18 -5.16
C VAL A 34 17.44 8.02 -4.08
N GLY A 35 16.94 9.14 -3.56
CA GLY A 35 15.75 9.14 -2.73
C GLY A 35 15.81 10.15 -1.60
N SER A 36 14.66 10.74 -1.29
CA SER A 36 14.40 11.48 -0.06
C SER A 36 13.09 10.99 0.56
N LYS A 37 12.96 11.05 1.88
CA LYS A 37 11.71 10.66 2.56
C LYS A 37 10.61 11.68 2.29
N HIS A 38 9.47 11.21 1.82
CA HIS A 38 8.21 11.96 1.73
C HIS A 38 7.50 11.94 3.10
N SER A 39 6.57 12.88 3.33
CA SER A 39 5.82 13.02 4.60
C SER A 39 5.02 11.76 4.97
N SER A 40 4.56 10.99 3.98
CA SER A 40 3.86 9.71 4.20
C SER A 40 4.78 8.51 4.46
N GLY A 41 6.10 8.72 4.49
CA GLY A 41 7.10 7.69 4.77
C GLY A 41 7.61 6.91 3.55
N TYR A 42 7.11 7.20 2.35
CA TYR A 42 7.69 6.66 1.11
C TYR A 42 8.98 7.38 0.72
N LEU A 43 9.82 6.74 -0.08
CA LEU A 43 10.93 7.42 -0.76
C LEU A 43 10.44 8.07 -2.06
N GLU A 44 10.94 9.25 -2.36
CA GLU A 44 10.67 9.99 -3.59
C GLU A 44 11.93 10.57 -4.24
N THR A 45 11.84 10.93 -5.51
CA THR A 45 12.88 11.65 -6.25
C THR A 45 12.27 12.64 -7.23
N CYS A 46 13.09 13.60 -7.68
CA CYS A 46 12.71 14.55 -8.71
C CYS A 46 13.45 14.23 -10.02
N VAL A 47 12.71 13.92 -11.07
CA VAL A 47 13.25 13.70 -12.43
C VAL A 47 12.53 14.65 -13.38
N ASN A 48 13.30 15.44 -14.15
CA ASN A 48 12.76 16.45 -15.08
C ASN A 48 11.70 17.37 -14.45
N ARG A 49 12.01 17.92 -13.27
CA ARG A 49 11.14 18.82 -12.48
C ARG A 49 9.84 18.19 -11.98
N LYS A 50 9.64 16.88 -12.14
CA LYS A 50 8.48 16.15 -11.61
C LYS A 50 8.90 15.20 -10.50
N ARG A 51 8.12 15.17 -9.42
CA ARG A 51 8.29 14.27 -8.28
C ARG A 51 7.71 12.89 -8.60
N TYR A 52 8.43 11.85 -8.21
CA TYR A 52 8.02 10.45 -8.36
C TYR A 52 8.32 9.68 -7.09
N LEU A 53 7.37 8.84 -6.65
CA LEU A 53 7.61 7.86 -5.59
C LEU A 53 8.47 6.72 -6.14
N LEU A 54 9.50 6.30 -5.39
CA LEU A 54 10.48 5.32 -5.85
C LEU A 54 9.86 3.96 -6.16
N HIS A 55 8.89 3.49 -5.39
CA HIS A 55 8.22 2.21 -5.66
C HIS A 55 7.45 2.22 -6.99
N ARG A 56 6.80 3.35 -7.36
CA ARG A 56 6.11 3.46 -8.66
C ARG A 56 7.11 3.57 -9.79
N LEU A 57 8.21 4.29 -9.54
CA LEU A 57 9.31 4.41 -10.49
C LEU A 57 9.96 3.05 -10.75
N ALA A 58 10.11 2.20 -9.73
CA ALA A 58 10.65 0.84 -9.84
C ALA A 58 9.79 -0.05 -10.74
N TRP A 59 8.47 0.03 -10.56
CA TRP A 59 7.53 -0.67 -11.43
C TRP A 59 7.63 -0.19 -12.88
N PHE A 60 7.60 1.13 -13.10
CA PHE A 60 7.73 1.72 -14.43
C PHE A 60 9.07 1.38 -15.09
N TYR A 61 10.18 1.37 -14.34
CA TYR A 61 11.51 1.04 -14.83
C TYR A 61 11.60 -0.39 -15.38
N THR A 62 10.90 -1.32 -14.74
CA THR A 62 10.95 -2.76 -15.04
C THR A 62 9.90 -3.19 -16.06
N HIS A 63 8.67 -2.68 -15.96
CA HIS A 63 7.55 -3.09 -16.79
C HIS A 63 7.25 -2.13 -17.94
N ASN A 64 7.92 -0.96 -17.99
CA ASN A 64 7.68 0.08 -19.00
C ASN A 64 6.24 0.65 -18.98
N GLU A 65 5.51 0.47 -17.88
CA GLU A 65 4.14 0.89 -17.67
C GLU A 65 3.96 1.53 -16.29
N TRP A 66 3.14 2.59 -16.19
CA TRP A 66 2.84 3.21 -14.90
C TRP A 66 1.77 2.41 -14.17
N PRO A 67 2.01 1.98 -12.92
CA PRO A 67 0.99 1.31 -12.14
C PRO A 67 -0.07 2.32 -11.67
N GLU A 68 -1.33 1.86 -11.56
CA GLU A 68 -2.37 2.60 -10.85
C GLU A 68 -1.94 2.84 -9.39
N GLN A 69 -1.70 1.74 -8.66
CA GLN A 69 -1.14 1.71 -7.32
C GLN A 69 -0.10 0.59 -7.18
N ILE A 70 0.81 0.75 -6.24
CA ILE A 70 1.75 -0.29 -5.83
C ILE A 70 1.58 -0.52 -4.34
N ASP A 71 1.43 -1.78 -3.98
CA ASP A 71 1.38 -2.27 -2.62
C ASP A 71 2.73 -2.91 -2.25
N HIS A 72 3.19 -2.66 -1.03
CA HIS A 72 4.38 -3.31 -0.46
C HIS A 72 3.92 -4.55 0.30
N ILE A 73 4.33 -5.74 -0.14
CA ILE A 73 3.87 -7.02 0.42
C ILE A 73 4.18 -7.11 1.91
N ASN A 74 5.36 -6.66 2.34
CA ASN A 74 5.75 -6.62 3.75
C ASN A 74 5.28 -5.36 4.52
N GLY A 75 4.61 -4.41 3.85
CA GLY A 75 4.16 -3.15 4.45
C GLY A 75 5.27 -2.15 4.80
N ILE A 76 6.53 -2.40 4.41
CA ILE A 76 7.68 -1.51 4.63
C ILE A 76 7.82 -0.59 3.42
N ARG A 77 7.42 0.68 3.59
CA ARG A 77 7.34 1.70 2.51
C ARG A 77 8.68 2.06 1.85
N THR A 78 9.80 1.74 2.51
CA THR A 78 11.15 2.00 2.02
C THR A 78 11.77 0.78 1.32
N ASP A 79 11.15 -0.39 1.44
CA ASP A 79 11.64 -1.63 0.84
C ASP A 79 11.10 -1.78 -0.59
N ASN A 80 11.78 -1.12 -1.54
CA ASN A 80 11.32 -1.07 -2.92
C ASN A 80 11.85 -2.24 -3.78
N ARG A 81 12.25 -3.37 -3.18
CA ARG A 81 12.66 -4.57 -3.94
C ARG A 81 11.53 -5.03 -4.85
N LEU A 82 11.83 -5.41 -6.09
CA LEU A 82 10.79 -5.76 -7.07
C LEU A 82 9.91 -6.92 -6.57
N CYS A 83 10.51 -7.91 -5.93
CA CYS A 83 9.79 -9.05 -5.33
C CYS A 83 8.85 -8.66 -4.18
N ASN A 84 9.02 -7.47 -3.60
CA ASN A 84 8.18 -6.92 -2.54
C ASN A 84 7.09 -5.95 -3.06
N LEU A 85 7.10 -5.63 -4.36
CA LEU A 85 6.13 -4.72 -4.97
C LEU A 85 5.07 -5.50 -5.74
N ARG A 86 3.81 -5.09 -5.59
CA ARG A 86 2.69 -5.64 -6.34
C ARG A 86 1.85 -4.52 -6.93
N SER A 87 1.61 -4.56 -8.24
CA SER A 87 0.58 -3.71 -8.87
C SER A 87 -0.79 -4.17 -8.40
N VAL A 88 -1.54 -3.23 -7.85
CA VAL A 88 -2.90 -3.45 -7.36
C VAL A 88 -3.80 -2.35 -7.90
N ASN A 89 -5.06 -2.68 -8.14
CA ASN A 89 -6.07 -1.65 -8.38
C ASN A 89 -6.50 -1.00 -7.06
N ASP A 90 -7.17 0.14 -7.14
CA ASP A 90 -7.63 0.91 -5.97
C ASP A 90 -8.57 0.12 -5.04
N GLN A 91 -9.26 -0.90 -5.56
CA GLN A 91 -10.13 -1.75 -4.75
C GLN A 91 -9.30 -2.67 -3.86
N ILE A 92 -8.35 -3.40 -4.44
CA ILE A 92 -7.46 -4.31 -3.72
C ILE A 92 -6.59 -3.55 -2.71
N ASN A 93 -6.10 -2.35 -3.08
CA ASN A 93 -5.34 -1.51 -2.16
C ASN A 93 -6.17 -1.14 -0.91
N ARG A 94 -7.44 -0.76 -1.09
CA ARG A 94 -8.35 -0.49 0.03
C ARG A 94 -8.63 -1.72 0.89
N GLN A 95 -8.69 -2.90 0.27
CA GLN A 95 -8.82 -4.17 0.97
C GLN A 95 -7.56 -4.56 1.75
N ASN A 96 -6.38 -4.01 1.45
CA ASN A 96 -5.14 -4.29 2.18
C ASN A 96 -4.79 -3.22 3.24
N MET A 97 -5.62 -2.19 3.41
CA MET A 97 -5.33 -1.14 4.38
C MET A 97 -5.33 -1.67 5.83
N LYS A 98 -4.31 -1.23 6.57
CA LYS A 98 -4.20 -1.45 8.02
C LYS A 98 -5.36 -0.79 8.76
N LYS A 99 -5.57 -1.22 10.01
CA LYS A 99 -6.52 -0.58 10.92
C LYS A 99 -6.24 0.93 11.03
N ARG A 100 -7.30 1.75 11.02
CA ARG A 100 -7.18 3.19 11.30
C ARG A 100 -6.81 3.41 12.77
N CYS A 101 -6.03 4.44 13.06
CA CYS A 101 -5.60 4.77 14.43
C CYS A 101 -6.77 5.07 15.38
N ASN A 102 -7.89 5.58 14.85
CA ASN A 102 -9.11 5.88 15.60
C ASN A 102 -10.11 4.71 15.66
N ASN A 103 -9.71 3.51 15.25
CA ASN A 103 -10.54 2.32 15.39
C ASN A 103 -10.48 1.82 16.83
N THR A 104 -11.59 2.02 17.54
CA THR A 104 -11.78 1.71 18.95
C THR A 104 -12.10 0.24 19.22
N SER A 105 -12.54 -0.52 18.22
CA SER A 105 -12.90 -1.94 18.38
C SER A 105 -11.72 -2.89 18.28
N GLY A 106 -10.55 -2.42 17.82
CA GLY A 106 -9.42 -3.31 17.56
C GLY A 106 -9.46 -3.97 16.18
N PHE A 107 -10.58 -3.91 15.44
CA PHE A 107 -10.75 -4.62 14.18
C PHE A 107 -11.57 -3.82 13.16
N THR A 108 -11.12 -3.72 11.90
CA THR A 108 -11.84 -2.95 10.87
C THR A 108 -13.20 -3.58 10.53
N GLY A 109 -14.26 -2.76 10.58
CA GLY A 109 -15.62 -3.18 10.25
C GLY A 109 -16.36 -3.85 11.41
N VAL A 110 -15.82 -3.77 12.63
CA VAL A 110 -16.51 -4.10 13.87
C VAL A 110 -16.72 -2.80 14.66
N THR A 111 -17.94 -2.53 15.10
CA THR A 111 -18.29 -1.29 15.83
C THR A 111 -19.26 -1.58 16.97
N TRP A 112 -19.17 -0.84 18.06
CA TRP A 112 -20.14 -0.90 19.16
C TRP A 112 -21.39 -0.08 18.83
N ASP A 113 -22.55 -0.72 18.79
CA ASP A 113 -23.84 -0.06 18.74
C ASP A 113 -24.32 0.26 20.16
N LYS A 114 -24.31 1.55 20.50
CA LYS A 114 -24.72 2.04 21.83
C LYS A 114 -26.21 1.86 22.10
N ARG A 115 -27.06 1.81 21.07
CA ARG A 115 -28.52 1.70 21.26
C ARG A 115 -28.95 0.26 21.51
N GLY A 116 -28.34 -0.67 20.78
CA GLY A 116 -28.60 -2.10 20.93
C GLY A 116 -27.69 -2.81 21.94
N GLU A 117 -26.75 -2.08 22.54
CA GLU A 117 -25.72 -2.60 23.47
C GLU A 117 -25.03 -3.87 22.95
N LYS A 118 -24.59 -3.81 21.69
CA LYS A 118 -24.01 -4.95 20.98
C LYS A 118 -22.94 -4.54 19.99
N TRP A 119 -22.02 -5.45 19.72
CA TRP A 119 -21.05 -5.34 18.65
C TRP A 119 -21.72 -5.69 17.32
N VAL A 120 -21.43 -4.90 16.29
CA VAL A 120 -21.96 -5.07 14.93
C VAL A 120 -20.80 -5.27 13.97
N ALA A 121 -20.88 -6.28 13.12
CA ALA A 121 -19.95 -6.52 12.02
C ALA A 121 -20.57 -6.15 10.66
N GLY A 122 -19.78 -5.49 9.83
CA GLY A 122 -20.14 -5.18 8.46
C GLY A 122 -18.93 -5.17 7.53
N ILE A 123 -19.19 -5.37 6.23
CA ILE A 123 -18.18 -5.33 5.18
C ILE A 123 -18.68 -4.53 3.99
N TRP A 124 -17.79 -3.75 3.37
CA TRP A 124 -18.05 -3.11 2.10
C TRP A 124 -17.43 -3.94 0.98
N VAL A 125 -18.26 -4.42 0.05
CA VAL A 125 -17.81 -5.18 -1.13
C VAL A 125 -18.45 -4.55 -2.36
N ASN A 126 -17.65 -4.23 -3.39
CA ASN A 126 -18.15 -3.64 -4.63
C ASN A 126 -19.07 -2.43 -4.40
N LYS A 127 -18.68 -1.53 -3.50
CA LYS A 127 -19.45 -0.33 -3.08
C LYS A 127 -20.79 -0.59 -2.38
N LYS A 128 -21.10 -1.85 -2.04
CA LYS A 128 -22.29 -2.22 -1.26
C LYS A 128 -21.89 -2.60 0.15
N TYR A 129 -22.61 -2.06 1.13
CA TYR A 129 -22.48 -2.48 2.52
C TYR A 129 -23.26 -3.78 2.76
N ILE A 130 -22.62 -4.74 3.41
CA ILE A 130 -23.20 -6.02 3.79
C ILE A 130 -23.10 -6.12 5.31
N TYR A 131 -24.26 -6.22 5.96
CA TYR A 131 -24.36 -6.55 7.38
C TYR A 131 -24.04 -8.03 7.58
N LEU A 132 -23.10 -8.32 8.48
CA LEU A 132 -22.65 -9.69 8.75
C LEU A 132 -23.31 -10.30 9.97
N GLY A 133 -23.68 -9.47 10.93
CA GLY A 133 -24.28 -9.91 12.18
C GLY A 133 -24.00 -8.95 13.33
N SER A 134 -24.56 -9.27 14.49
CA SER A 134 -24.27 -8.58 15.75
C SER A 134 -24.32 -9.56 16.92
N SER A 135 -23.47 -9.34 17.91
CA SER A 135 -23.42 -10.11 19.16
C SER A 135 -23.03 -9.22 20.34
N LYS A 136 -23.34 -9.65 21.56
CA LYS A 136 -22.80 -9.02 22.77
C LYS A 136 -21.30 -9.32 22.96
N ASP A 137 -20.82 -10.39 22.34
CA ASP A 137 -19.41 -10.76 22.33
C ASP A 137 -18.68 -10.15 21.12
N ILE A 138 -17.58 -9.46 21.41
CA ILE A 138 -16.72 -8.86 20.38
C ILE A 138 -15.99 -9.93 19.58
N ASP A 139 -15.59 -11.04 20.21
CA ASP A 139 -14.80 -12.08 19.55
C ASP A 139 -15.64 -12.83 18.52
N GLU A 140 -16.91 -13.09 18.83
CA GLU A 140 -17.87 -13.65 17.88
C GLU A 140 -18.07 -12.72 16.67
N THR A 141 -18.19 -11.41 16.93
CA THR A 141 -18.36 -10.38 15.89
C THR A 141 -17.11 -10.25 15.02
N ILE A 142 -15.91 -10.36 15.62
CA ILE A 142 -14.63 -10.42 14.91
C ILE A 142 -14.54 -11.70 14.06
N ALA A 143 -15.01 -12.84 14.57
CA ALA A 143 -15.03 -14.10 13.83
C ALA A 143 -15.92 -14.00 12.57
N MET A 144 -17.12 -13.42 12.69
CA MET A 144 -17.99 -13.12 11.54
C MET A 144 -17.28 -12.25 10.50
N ARG A 145 -16.56 -11.21 10.95
CA ARG A 145 -15.78 -10.32 10.07
C ARG A 145 -14.61 -11.06 9.40
N LYS A 146 -13.88 -11.91 10.12
CA LYS A 146 -12.78 -12.74 9.58
C LYS A 146 -13.29 -13.73 8.53
N GLN A 147 -14.43 -14.38 8.77
CA GLN A 147 -15.06 -15.28 7.81
C GLN A 147 -15.46 -14.54 6.53
N ALA A 148 -16.03 -13.34 6.65
CA ALA A 148 -16.34 -12.50 5.50
C ALA A 148 -15.09 -12.04 4.74
N ASN A 149 -13.99 -11.69 5.44
CA ASN A 149 -12.72 -11.37 4.79
C ASN A 149 -12.23 -12.53 3.91
N LYS A 150 -12.28 -13.76 4.42
CA LYS A 150 -11.93 -14.97 3.66
C LYS A 150 -12.87 -15.18 2.46
N LYS A 151 -14.18 -15.00 2.66
CA LYS A 151 -15.20 -15.16 1.61
C LYS A 151 -15.03 -14.16 0.45
N TYR A 152 -14.62 -12.94 0.75
CA TYR A 152 -14.50 -11.84 -0.24
C TYR A 152 -13.05 -11.52 -0.61
N ASN A 153 -12.10 -12.42 -0.34
CA ASN A 153 -10.68 -12.30 -0.69
C ASN A 153 -9.99 -11.02 -0.17
N PHE A 154 -10.34 -10.57 1.03
CA PHE A 154 -9.58 -9.50 1.69
C PHE A 154 -8.26 -10.06 2.22
N GLY A 155 -7.18 -9.27 2.13
CA GLY A 155 -5.86 -9.68 2.59
C GLY A 155 -5.84 -10.07 4.09
N ILE A 156 -4.95 -10.99 4.45
CA ILE A 156 -4.81 -11.51 5.84
C ILE A 156 -4.56 -10.39 6.86
N ASN A 157 -3.88 -9.32 6.44
CA ASN A 157 -3.56 -8.16 7.28
C ASN A 157 -4.63 -7.05 7.24
N HIS A 158 -5.80 -7.30 6.65
CA HIS A 158 -6.86 -6.29 6.55
C HIS A 158 -7.44 -5.98 7.93
N GLY A 159 -7.18 -4.77 8.41
CA GLY A 159 -7.83 -4.26 9.61
C GLY A 159 -7.37 -4.84 10.93
N THR A 160 -6.26 -5.60 10.92
CA THR A 160 -5.42 -5.90 12.07
C THR A 160 -4.42 -4.77 12.33
#